data_AF-A0A916VWQ9-F1
#
_entry.id   AF-A0A916VWQ9-F1
#
_cell.length_a   1.000
_cell.length_b   1.000
_cell.length_c   1.000
_cell.angle_alpha   90.00
_cell.angle_beta   90.00
_cell.angle_gamma   90.00
#
_symmetry.space_group_name_H-M   'P 1'
#
loop_
_entity.id
_entity.type
_entity.pdbx_description
1 polymer ?
#
loop_
_entity_poly.entity_id
_entity_poly.type
_entity_poly.pdbx_seq_one_letter_code
_entity_poly.pdbx_strand_id
1 'polypeptide(L)'
;MAEITIKGRIPDDPRKRVLAIEAAAKAVCQSAGEDPADAIMALMVAAVHMTMQHTDKPISEASLVMAKSLGHAIVAADDFFTLRKV
;
A
#
# COMPACT_ATOMS: atom_id res chain seq x y z
N MET A 1 -15.87 -14.44 7.14
CA MET A 1 -15.05 -13.21 7.06
C MET A 1 -13.77 -13.45 7.84
N ALA A 2 -12.61 -13.17 7.27
CA ALA A 2 -11.36 -13.22 8.01
C ALA A 2 -11.29 -11.97 8.91
N GLU A 3 -11.13 -12.16 10.22
CA GLU A 3 -10.98 -11.08 11.18
C GLU A 3 -9.49 -10.73 11.31
N ILE A 4 -9.11 -9.50 10.96
CA ILE A 4 -7.73 -9.01 11.10
C ILE A 4 -7.64 -8.22 12.40
N THR A 5 -6.98 -8.79 13.41
CA THR A 5 -6.70 -8.08 14.67
C THR A 5 -5.33 -7.40 14.58
N ILE A 6 -5.31 -6.07 14.52
CA ILE A 6 -4.07 -5.29 14.66
C ILE A 6 -3.72 -5.21 16.15
N LYS A 7 -2.72 -5.97 16.59
CA LYS A 7 -2.20 -5.90 17.96
C LYS A 7 -1.13 -4.81 18.05
N GLY A 8 -1.29 -3.86 18.96
CA GLY A 8 -0.31 -2.80 19.23
C GLY A 8 -0.79 -1.39 18.90
N ARG A 9 0.03 -0.38 19.25
CA ARG A 9 -0.27 1.02 18.95
C ARG A 9 0.06 1.31 17.49
N ILE A 10 -0.86 1.96 16.78
CA ILE A 10 -0.61 2.47 15.43
C ILE A 10 0.56 3.46 15.52
N PRO A 11 1.64 3.29 14.72
CA PRO A 11 2.74 4.24 14.75
C PRO A 11 2.28 5.65 14.39
N ASP A 12 2.70 6.64 15.18
CA ASP A 12 2.42 8.05 14.89
C ASP A 12 3.28 8.58 13.72
N ASP A 13 4.45 7.96 13.52
CA ASP A 13 5.39 8.26 12.44
C ASP A 13 4.91 7.71 11.08
N PRO A 14 4.76 8.57 10.04
CA PRO A 14 4.29 8.14 8.71
C PRO A 14 5.12 7.02 8.09
N ARG A 15 6.45 7.09 8.22
CA ARG A 15 7.36 6.07 7.67
C ARG A 15 7.15 4.72 8.32
N LYS A 16 7.02 4.66 9.65
CA LYS A 16 6.70 3.42 10.38
C LYS A 16 5.34 2.85 10.00
N ARG A 17 4.34 3.68 9.67
CA ARG A 17 3.05 3.19 9.16
C ARG A 17 3.19 2.50 7.81
N VAL A 18 3.97 3.07 6.89
CA VAL A 18 4.24 2.45 5.58
C VAL A 18 4.92 1.09 5.76
N LEU A 19 5.95 1.01 6.60
CA LEU A 19 6.65 -0.25 6.90
C LEU A 19 5.75 -1.30 7.55
N ALA A 20 4.82 -0.89 8.41
CA ALA A 20 3.85 -1.81 9.01
C ALA A 20 2.88 -2.40 7.97
N ILE A 21 2.41 -1.58 7.01
CA ILE A 21 1.55 -2.03 5.90
C ILE A 21 2.33 -2.99 5.00
N GLU A 22 3.57 -2.65 4.64
CA GLU A 22 4.45 -3.51 3.83
C GLU A 22 4.67 -4.87 4.51
N ALA A 23 5.00 -4.88 5.80
CA ALA A 23 5.22 -6.11 6.56
C ALA A 23 3.96 -6.98 6.62
N ALA A 24 2.80 -6.36 6.87
CA ALA A 24 1.53 -7.07 6.90
C ALA A 24 1.17 -7.68 5.54
N ALA A 25 1.31 -6.92 4.46
CA ALA A 25 1.00 -7.40 3.11
C ALA A 25 1.92 -8.57 2.69
N LYS A 26 3.22 -8.46 2.96
CA LYS A 26 4.17 -9.57 2.73
C LYS A 26 3.80 -10.81 3.53
N ALA A 27 3.45 -10.66 4.81
CA ALA A 27 3.05 -11.78 5.66
C ALA A 27 1.79 -12.47 5.14
N VAL A 28 0.82 -11.73 4.59
CA VAL A 28 -0.39 -12.29 3.97
C VAL A 28 -0.02 -13.13 2.75
N CYS A 29 0.74 -12.61 1.79
CA CYS A 29 1.17 -13.36 0.60
C CYS A 29 1.98 -14.61 1.00
N GLN A 30 2.93 -14.49 1.94
CA GLN A 30 3.69 -15.62 2.45
C GLN A 30 2.81 -16.69 3.08
N SER A 31 1.80 -16.30 3.87
CA SER A 31 0.88 -17.25 4.48
C SER A 31 -0.01 -17.99 3.48
N ALA A 32 -0.23 -17.39 2.30
CA ALA A 32 -0.95 -17.99 1.17
C ALA A 32 -0.06 -18.85 0.27
N GLY A 33 1.26 -18.90 0.51
CA GLY A 33 2.22 -19.60 -0.35
C GLY A 33 2.61 -18.83 -1.62
N GLU A 34 2.34 -17.52 -1.66
CA GLU A 34 2.65 -16.63 -2.78
C GLU A 34 4.00 -15.90 -2.59
N ASP A 35 4.52 -15.30 -3.65
CA ASP A 35 5.73 -14.50 -3.57
C ASP A 35 5.45 -13.23 -2.75
N PRO A 36 6.29 -12.84 -1.77
CA PRO A 36 6.12 -11.57 -1.05
C PRO A 36 6.05 -10.34 -1.97
N ALA A 37 6.61 -10.40 -3.18
CA ALA A 37 6.51 -9.34 -4.18
C ALA A 37 5.08 -9.17 -4.73
N ASP A 38 4.25 -10.21 -4.70
CA ASP A 38 2.84 -10.15 -5.12
C ASP A 38 2.02 -9.19 -4.23
N ALA A 39 2.51 -8.91 -3.02
CA ALA A 39 1.95 -7.89 -2.13
C ALA A 39 1.85 -6.51 -2.80
N ILE A 40 2.78 -6.17 -3.71
CA ILE A 40 2.76 -4.90 -4.44
C ILE A 40 1.53 -4.84 -5.34
N MET A 41 1.28 -5.91 -6.09
CA MET A 41 0.11 -6.01 -6.97
C MET A 41 -1.19 -5.96 -6.14
N ALA A 42 -1.25 -6.72 -5.04
CA ALA A 42 -2.41 -6.73 -4.15
C ALA A 42 -2.73 -5.34 -3.58
N LEU A 43 -1.72 -4.59 -3.12
CA LEU A 43 -1.89 -3.23 -2.59
C LEU A 43 -2.36 -2.25 -3.67
N MET A 44 -1.84 -2.34 -4.89
CA MET A 44 -2.30 -1.51 -6.00
C MET A 44 -3.76 -1.80 -6.38
N VAL A 45 -4.14 -3.08 -6.47
CA VAL A 45 -5.53 -3.48 -6.74
C VAL A 45 -6.46 -3.01 -5.62
N ALA A 46 -6.05 -3.14 -4.36
CA ALA A 46 -6.80 -2.63 -3.22
C ALA A 46 -6.99 -1.11 -3.29
N ALA A 47 -5.97 -0.34 -3.68
CA ALA A 47 -6.08 1.11 -3.87
C ALA A 47 -7.08 1.49 -4.96
N VAL A 48 -7.08 0.77 -6.09
CA VAL A 48 -8.07 0.95 -7.17
C VAL A 48 -9.48 0.64 -6.65
N HIS A 49 -9.65 -0.48 -5.95
CA HIS A 49 -10.93 -0.89 -5.40
C HIS A 49 -11.48 0.14 -4.40
N MET A 50 -10.66 0.60 -3.45
CA MET A 50 -11.03 1.66 -2.50
C MET A 50 -11.39 2.96 -3.22
N THR A 51 -10.64 3.33 -4.25
CA THR A 51 -10.95 4.52 -5.05
C THR A 51 -12.33 4.37 -5.68
N MET A 52 -12.62 3.23 -6.32
CA MET A 52 -13.93 2.96 -6.92
C MET A 52 -15.08 2.91 -5.91
N GLN A 53 -14.83 2.50 -4.67
CA GLN A 53 -15.85 2.51 -3.61
C GLN A 53 -16.17 3.90 -3.06
N HIS A 54 -15.23 4.84 -3.19
CA HIS A 54 -15.33 6.16 -2.56
C HIS A 54 -15.35 7.33 -3.56
N THR A 55 -15.41 7.04 -4.85
CA THR A 55 -15.52 8.05 -5.91
C THR A 55 -16.72 7.76 -6.78
N ASP A 56 -17.52 8.79 -7.06
CA ASP A 56 -18.61 8.72 -8.05
C ASP A 56 -18.12 9.04 -9.48
N LYS A 57 -16.80 9.24 -9.64
CA LYS A 57 -16.20 9.65 -10.91
C LYS A 57 -16.01 8.47 -11.86
N PRO A 58 -16.08 8.70 -13.19
CA PRO A 58 -15.68 7.71 -14.18
C PRO A 58 -14.25 7.22 -13.96
N ILE A 59 -13.98 5.96 -14.32
CA ILE A 59 -12.65 5.35 -14.15
C ILE A 59 -11.53 6.11 -14.87
N SER A 60 -11.83 6.80 -15.98
CA SER A 60 -10.88 7.64 -16.72
C SER A 60 -10.41 8.85 -15.92
N GLU A 61 -11.26 9.41 -15.06
CA GLU A 61 -10.88 10.51 -14.17
C GLU A 61 -10.22 9.97 -12.89
N ALA A 62 -10.75 8.89 -12.33
CA ALA A 62 -10.18 8.24 -11.16
C ALA A 62 -8.75 7.74 -11.43
N SER A 63 -8.49 7.20 -12.62
CA SER A 63 -7.16 6.71 -13.03
C SER A 63 -6.12 7.83 -13.08
N LEU A 64 -6.48 9.02 -13.55
CA LEU A 64 -5.60 10.20 -13.52
C LEU A 64 -5.23 10.61 -12.10
N VAL A 65 -6.21 10.61 -11.18
CA VAL A 65 -5.97 10.91 -9.76
C VAL A 65 -5.08 9.86 -9.11
N MET A 66 -5.31 8.58 -9.41
CA MET A 66 -4.47 7.48 -8.91
C MET A 66 -3.05 7.57 -9.44
N ALA A 67 -2.86 7.84 -10.75
CA ALA A 67 -1.54 8.01 -11.34
C ALA A 67 -0.76 9.16 -10.69
N LYS A 68 -1.44 10.29 -10.43
CA LYS A 68 -0.83 11.41 -9.70
C LYS A 68 -0.45 11.04 -8.28
N SER A 69 -1.32 10.30 -7.58
CA SER A 69 -1.07 9.84 -6.21
C SER A 69 0.11 8.88 -6.14
N LEU A 70 0.24 7.97 -7.11
CA LEU A 70 1.38 7.08 -7.25
C LEU A 70 2.67 7.88 -7.50
N GLY A 71 2.62 8.90 -8.37
CA GLY A 71 3.74 9.83 -8.59
C GLY A 71 4.21 10.50 -7.30
N HIS A 72 3.28 11.00 -6.47
CA HIS A 72 3.63 11.56 -5.16
C HIS A 72 4.20 10.51 -4.20
N ALA A 73 3.66 9.28 -4.22
CA ALA A 73 4.15 8.19 -3.38
C ALA A 73 5.60 7.80 -3.73
N ILE A 74 5.96 7.83 -5.01
CA ILE A 74 7.35 7.60 -5.47
C ILE A 74 8.30 8.64 -4.88
N VAL A 75 7.94 9.93 -4.97
CA VAL A 75 8.75 11.02 -4.40
C VAL A 75 8.87 10.88 -2.88
N ALA A 76 7.76 10.62 -2.19
CA ALA A 76 7.78 10.43 -0.73
C ALA A 76 8.62 9.20 -0.30
N ALA A 77 8.64 8.14 -1.11
CA ALA A 77 9.44 6.96 -0.82
C ALA A 77 10.95 7.26 -0.88
N ASP A 78 11.38 8.09 -1.84
CA ASP A 78 12.78 8.55 -1.94
C ASP A 78 13.19 9.34 -0.70
N ASP A 79 12.31 10.23 -0.21
CA ASP A 79 12.53 11.01 1.01
C ASP A 79 12.55 10.14 2.28
N PHE A 80 11.65 9.15 2.38
CA PHE A 80 11.51 8.32 3.57
C PHE A 80 12.58 7.23 3.68
N PHE A 81 12.99 6.65 2.57
CA PHE A 81 13.79 5.42 2.54
C PHE A 81 15.08 5.64 1.77
N THR A 82 16.16 5.90 2.49
CA THR A 82 17.49 5.84 1.91
C THR A 82 17.80 4.41 1.46
N LEU A 83 18.20 4.24 0.20
CA LEU A 83 18.74 2.98 -0.29
C LEU A 83 19.87 2.52 0.65
N ARG A 84 19.89 1.22 0.98
CA ARG A 84 20.99 0.65 1.74
C ARG A 84 22.27 0.91 0.94
N LYS A 85 23.19 1.72 1.48
CA LYS A 85 24.52 1.89 0.88
C LYS A 85 25.15 0.50 0.81
N VAL A 86 25.34 0.00 -0.41
CA VAL A 86 26.07 -1.24 -0.69
C VAL A 86 27.55 -0.97 -0.46
#